data_AF-M2TJD2-F1
#
_entry.id   AF-M2TJD2-F1
#
_cell.length_a   1.000
_cell.length_b   1.000
_cell.length_c   1.000
_cell.angle_alpha   90.00
_cell.angle_beta   90.00
_cell.angle_gamma   90.00
#
_symmetry.space_group_name_H-M   'P 1'
#
loop_
_entity.id
_entity.type
_entity.pdbx_description
1 polymer ?
#
loop_
_entity_poly.entity_id
_entity_poly.type
_entity_poly.pdbx_seq_one_letter_code
_entity_poly.pdbx_strand_id
1 'polypeptide(L)'
;MRGKKTEPEPKVPEGVDIDQDVEDVKNQLPPLPSPLPTPHKDFIHCVPPNAPTYRKFSVFTAGSIEMGNAVQWQKHMVASLSHLPIIVCNPRRGHWNPNITPQARDKDFKDQVEWELSALEQVDVICFFFDVTTKSPVSLLELGLWAGSGKVVVCCGEGYWKGGNVELTCDRYDIPFVKSFAELVPAVEKMLVDKGMVLDAKGDLVGENVHVDKKKPKKKAQLEAEKEHLQRQIDALQEQLAESKVT
;
A
#
# COMPACT_ATOMS: atom_id res chain seq x y z
N MET A 1 13.24 31.13 53.87
CA MET A 1 12.56 30.22 52.94
C MET A 1 12.65 30.81 51.53
N ARG A 2 13.55 30.30 50.68
CA ARG A 2 13.64 30.74 49.27
C ARG A 2 12.62 29.94 48.46
N GLY A 3 11.64 30.63 47.88
CA GLY A 3 10.62 30.03 47.03
C GLY A 3 11.26 29.43 45.77
N LYS A 4 10.99 28.14 45.53
CA LYS A 4 11.28 27.51 44.24
C LYS A 4 10.38 28.15 43.19
N LYS A 5 10.99 28.81 42.20
CA LYS A 5 10.31 29.11 40.94
C LYS A 5 10.03 27.78 40.26
N THR A 6 8.77 27.47 40.03
CA THR A 6 8.33 26.42 39.12
C THR A 6 8.77 26.81 37.71
N GLU A 7 9.65 26.01 37.12
CA GLU A 7 9.95 26.11 35.69
C GLU A 7 8.68 25.76 34.90
N PRO A 8 8.38 26.47 33.80
CA PRO A 8 7.26 26.10 32.93
C PRO A 8 7.54 24.72 32.33
N GLU A 9 6.55 23.83 32.40
CA GLU A 9 6.61 22.55 31.70
C GLU A 9 6.93 22.79 30.21
N PRO A 10 7.85 22.01 29.62
CA PRO A 10 8.15 22.15 28.21
C PRO A 10 6.86 21.86 27.42
N LYS A 11 6.40 22.85 26.66
CA LYS A 11 5.32 22.64 25.68
C LYS A 11 5.75 21.51 24.76
N VAL A 12 5.02 20.40 24.80
CA VAL A 12 5.15 19.34 23.81
C VAL A 12 4.94 20.00 22.44
N PRO A 13 5.89 19.88 21.50
CA PRO A 13 5.70 20.44 20.16
C PRO A 13 4.42 19.89 19.56
N GLU A 14 3.51 20.77 19.16
CA GLU A 14 2.31 20.40 18.41
C GLU A 14 2.76 19.67 17.14
N GLY A 15 2.14 18.53 16.83
CA GLY A 15 2.48 17.71 15.65
C GLY A 15 2.38 18.52 14.36
N VAL A 16 3.15 18.16 13.34
CA VAL A 16 2.98 18.67 11.98
C VAL A 16 1.77 17.96 11.36
N ASP A 17 0.79 18.74 10.93
CA ASP A 17 -0.36 18.23 10.19
C ASP A 17 0.03 17.99 8.72
N ILE A 18 0.23 16.73 8.36
CA ILE A 18 0.55 16.32 6.98
C ILE A 18 -0.71 16.01 6.15
N ASP A 19 -1.91 16.16 6.73
CA ASP A 19 -3.21 16.06 6.07
C ASP A 19 -3.75 17.41 5.58
N GLN A 20 -3.00 18.50 5.79
CA GLN A 20 -3.31 19.81 5.21
C GLN A 20 -3.43 19.72 3.69
N ASP A 21 -4.39 20.47 3.14
CA ASP A 21 -4.58 20.52 1.70
C ASP A 21 -3.39 21.25 1.06
N VAL A 22 -2.78 20.59 0.08
CA VAL A 22 -1.69 21.11 -0.72
C VAL A 22 -2.26 21.54 -2.06
N GLU A 23 -1.95 22.77 -2.48
CA GLU A 23 -2.35 23.28 -3.78
C GLU A 23 -1.73 22.42 -4.90
N ASP A 24 -2.59 21.89 -5.77
CA ASP A 24 -2.16 21.13 -6.95
C ASP A 24 -1.73 22.06 -8.09
N VAL A 25 -0.60 22.73 -7.92
CA VAL A 25 -0.02 23.68 -8.88
C VAL A 25 0.30 23.08 -10.26
N LYS A 26 0.28 21.74 -10.37
CA LYS A 26 0.53 20.99 -11.61
C LYS A 26 -0.72 20.39 -12.21
N ASN A 27 -1.89 20.57 -11.59
CA ASN A 27 -3.18 20.02 -12.04
C ASN A 27 -3.11 18.50 -12.30
N GLN A 28 -2.46 17.76 -11.40
CA GLN A 28 -2.28 16.31 -11.48
C GLN A 28 -3.54 15.53 -11.11
N LEU A 29 -4.44 16.14 -10.34
CA LEU A 29 -5.66 15.51 -9.83
C LEU A 29 -6.91 16.07 -10.52
N PRO A 30 -7.86 15.20 -10.93
CA PRO A 30 -9.16 15.66 -11.36
C PRO A 30 -9.94 16.27 -10.17
N PRO A 31 -10.90 17.17 -10.42
CA PRO A 31 -11.75 17.69 -9.37
C PRO A 31 -12.54 16.56 -8.70
N LEU A 32 -12.67 16.63 -7.37
CA LEU A 32 -13.53 15.70 -6.65
C LEU A 32 -15.02 15.95 -7.00
N PRO A 33 -15.84 14.90 -7.08
CA PRO A 33 -17.28 15.05 -7.18
C PRO A 33 -17.83 15.80 -5.94
N SER A 34 -18.85 16.63 -6.16
CA SER A 34 -19.54 17.36 -5.11
C SER A 34 -21.07 17.19 -5.27
N PRO A 35 -21.75 16.52 -4.32
CA PRO A 35 -21.20 15.90 -3.10
C PRO A 35 -20.34 14.67 -3.39
N LEU A 36 -19.52 14.26 -2.42
CA LEU A 36 -18.80 12.98 -2.50
C LEU A 36 -19.79 11.80 -2.59
N PRO A 37 -19.43 10.71 -3.29
CA PRO A 37 -20.27 9.53 -3.37
C PRO A 37 -20.52 8.94 -1.98
N THR A 38 -21.69 8.34 -1.79
CA THR A 38 -21.93 7.52 -0.59
C THR A 38 -21.09 6.24 -0.68
N PRO A 39 -20.20 5.97 0.29
CA PRO A 39 -19.38 4.76 0.24
C PRO A 39 -20.23 3.49 0.32
N HIS A 40 -19.74 2.42 -0.30
CA HIS A 40 -20.29 1.09 -0.13
C HIS A 40 -20.29 0.70 1.35
N LYS A 41 -21.30 -0.05 1.81
CA LYS A 41 -21.44 -0.46 3.23
C LYS A 41 -20.23 -1.25 3.77
N ASP A 42 -19.52 -1.95 2.88
CA ASP A 42 -18.33 -2.74 3.19
C ASP A 42 -17.01 -2.03 2.90
N PHE A 43 -17.06 -0.78 2.41
CA PHE A 43 -15.88 0.03 2.16
C PHE A 43 -15.21 0.44 3.47
N ILE A 44 -13.89 0.29 3.56
CA ILE A 44 -13.09 0.70 4.71
C ILE A 44 -11.94 1.58 4.23
N HIS A 45 -11.84 2.80 4.79
CA HIS A 45 -10.63 3.62 4.70
C HIS A 45 -9.82 3.45 5.98
N CYS A 46 -8.65 2.82 5.87
CA CYS A 46 -7.76 2.59 7.00
C CYS A 46 -6.52 3.48 6.92
N VAL A 47 -6.20 4.15 8.03
CA VAL A 47 -5.00 4.99 8.21
C VAL A 47 -4.27 4.58 9.49
N PRO A 48 -2.93 4.68 9.55
CA PRO A 48 -2.19 4.43 10.77
C PRO A 48 -2.57 5.45 11.86
N PRO A 49 -2.51 5.08 13.15
CA PRO A 49 -1.96 3.83 13.70
C PRO A 49 -2.94 2.65 13.76
N ASN A 50 -4.15 2.77 13.20
CA ASN A 50 -5.12 1.69 13.25
C ASN A 50 -4.66 0.51 12.39
N ALA A 51 -4.71 -0.71 12.94
CA ALA A 51 -4.40 -1.91 12.18
C ALA A 51 -5.49 -2.15 11.11
N PRO A 52 -5.13 -2.48 9.86
CA PRO A 52 -6.11 -2.75 8.83
C PRO A 52 -6.94 -4.01 9.14
N THR A 53 -8.26 -3.89 9.03
CA THR A 53 -9.19 -5.02 9.06
C THR A 53 -9.46 -5.47 7.64
N TYR A 54 -8.55 -6.29 7.12
CA TYR A 54 -8.55 -6.67 5.72
C TYR A 54 -9.87 -7.33 5.27
N ARG A 55 -10.18 -7.08 4.00
CA ARG A 55 -11.28 -7.68 3.24
C ARG A 55 -10.71 -8.63 2.19
N LYS A 56 -11.58 -9.32 1.44
CA LYS A 56 -11.12 -10.19 0.34
C LYS A 56 -10.32 -9.43 -0.71
N PHE A 57 -10.67 -8.16 -0.94
CA PHE A 57 -9.96 -7.25 -1.82
C PHE A 57 -9.51 -6.00 -1.09
N SER A 58 -8.28 -5.59 -1.35
CA SER A 58 -7.61 -4.52 -0.64
C SER A 58 -6.61 -3.77 -1.52
N VAL A 59 -6.54 -2.45 -1.34
CA VAL A 59 -5.66 -1.54 -2.09
C VAL A 59 -4.76 -0.78 -1.13
N PHE A 60 -3.46 -0.70 -1.41
CA PHE A 60 -2.54 0.19 -0.71
C PHE A 60 -2.18 1.39 -1.58
N THR A 61 -2.27 2.61 -1.04
CA THR A 61 -1.92 3.86 -1.76
C THR A 61 -0.47 4.26 -1.49
N ALA A 62 0.47 3.59 -2.17
CA ALA A 62 1.90 3.89 -2.10
C ALA A 62 2.26 5.11 -2.95
N GLY A 63 3.36 5.80 -2.63
CA GLY A 63 3.82 6.95 -3.40
C GLY A 63 3.93 8.22 -2.58
N SER A 64 3.80 9.35 -3.24
CA SER A 64 4.18 10.66 -2.70
C SER A 64 3.35 11.06 -1.49
N ILE A 65 4.05 11.29 -0.36
CA ILE A 65 3.54 11.99 0.83
C ILE A 65 4.49 13.14 1.17
N GLU A 66 5.79 12.82 1.24
CA GLU A 66 6.90 13.77 1.42
C GLU A 66 6.67 14.76 2.57
N MET A 67 6.34 14.23 3.75
CA MET A 67 6.03 15.01 4.96
C MET A 67 4.92 16.05 4.75
N GLY A 68 3.94 15.73 3.90
CA GLY A 68 2.80 16.59 3.61
C GLY A 68 2.99 17.51 2.40
N ASN A 69 4.12 17.46 1.70
CA ASN A 69 4.36 18.30 0.51
C ASN A 69 3.64 17.82 -0.75
N ALA A 70 3.25 16.54 -0.81
CA ALA A 70 2.56 15.99 -1.97
C ALA A 70 1.07 16.39 -1.98
N VAL A 71 0.52 16.59 -3.19
CA VAL A 71 -0.93 16.78 -3.37
C VAL A 71 -1.73 15.66 -2.70
N GLN A 72 -2.95 15.94 -2.27
CA GLN A 72 -3.80 15.02 -1.48
C GLN A 72 -4.41 13.87 -2.30
N TRP A 73 -3.60 13.22 -3.15
CA TRP A 73 -4.03 12.20 -4.10
C TRP A 73 -4.60 10.95 -3.40
N GLN A 74 -4.17 10.64 -2.17
CA GLN A 74 -4.73 9.53 -1.42
C GLN A 74 -6.21 9.76 -1.10
N LYS A 75 -6.61 11.00 -0.74
CA LYS A 75 -8.03 11.36 -0.53
C LYS A 75 -8.82 11.15 -1.82
N HIS A 76 -8.26 11.51 -2.97
CA HIS A 76 -8.89 11.31 -4.27
C HIS A 76 -9.05 9.83 -4.62
N MET A 77 -8.04 9.00 -4.33
CA MET A 77 -8.11 7.56 -4.59
C MET A 77 -9.15 6.88 -3.68
N VAL A 78 -9.16 7.23 -2.39
CA VAL A 78 -10.17 6.75 -1.43
C VAL A 78 -11.57 7.11 -1.89
N ALA A 79 -11.81 8.37 -2.29
CA ALA A 79 -13.11 8.80 -2.79
C ALA A 79 -13.53 8.05 -4.06
N SER A 80 -12.58 7.86 -5.00
CA SER A 80 -12.83 7.20 -6.28
C SER A 80 -13.19 5.72 -6.10
N LEU A 81 -12.53 5.03 -5.17
CA LEU A 81 -12.76 3.60 -4.88
C LEU A 81 -13.85 3.36 -3.82
N SER A 82 -14.43 4.41 -3.24
CA SER A 82 -15.40 4.30 -2.13
C SER A 82 -16.66 3.50 -2.46
N HIS A 83 -16.99 3.38 -3.73
CA HIS A 83 -18.15 2.63 -4.22
C HIS A 83 -17.93 1.10 -4.22
N LEU A 84 -16.71 0.63 -3.91
CA LEU A 84 -16.35 -0.79 -3.94
C LEU A 84 -16.38 -1.42 -2.53
N PRO A 85 -16.70 -2.72 -2.40
CA PRO A 85 -16.70 -3.46 -1.13
C PRO A 85 -15.29 -3.86 -0.66
N ILE A 86 -14.35 -2.91 -0.62
CA ILE A 86 -12.92 -3.14 -0.37
C ILE A 86 -12.40 -2.37 0.84
N ILE A 87 -11.17 -2.67 1.25
CA ILE A 87 -10.38 -1.79 2.13
C ILE A 87 -9.33 -1.02 1.33
N VAL A 88 -9.16 0.27 1.63
CA VAL A 88 -8.05 1.10 1.17
C VAL A 88 -7.14 1.42 2.35
N CYS A 89 -5.92 0.90 2.31
CA CYS A 89 -4.84 1.20 3.26
C CYS A 89 -4.10 2.45 2.79
N ASN A 90 -4.31 3.56 3.50
CA ASN A 90 -3.69 4.85 3.22
C ASN A 90 -2.60 5.15 4.26
N PRO A 91 -1.31 5.16 3.88
CA PRO A 91 -0.22 5.42 4.83
C PRO A 91 -0.10 6.88 5.27
N ARG A 92 -0.75 7.84 4.58
CA ARG A 92 -0.76 9.25 4.96
C ARG A 92 -1.66 9.43 6.18
N ARG A 93 -1.06 9.73 7.34
CA ARG A 93 -1.75 10.01 8.62
C ARG A 93 -1.61 11.47 9.00
N GLY A 94 -2.69 12.14 9.39
CA GLY A 94 -2.66 13.59 9.62
C GLY A 94 -1.64 14.11 10.62
N HIS A 95 -1.55 13.56 11.82
CA HIS A 95 -0.65 14.12 12.83
C HIS A 95 0.70 13.39 12.89
N TRP A 96 1.77 14.05 12.46
CA TRP A 96 3.14 13.57 12.57
C TRP A 96 3.92 14.36 13.64
N ASN A 97 4.39 13.70 14.69
CA ASN A 97 5.20 14.36 15.71
C ASN A 97 6.57 14.75 15.10
N PRO A 98 6.93 16.05 15.04
CA PRO A 98 8.17 16.51 14.40
C PRO A 98 9.44 16.03 15.12
N ASN A 99 9.32 15.56 16.36
CA ASN A 99 10.45 14.99 17.11
C ASN A 99 10.76 13.55 16.71
N ILE A 100 9.90 12.90 15.91
CA ILE A 100 10.15 11.55 15.42
C ILE A 100 11.38 11.59 14.51
N THR A 101 12.38 10.79 14.87
CA THR A 101 13.60 10.67 14.08
C THR A 101 13.46 9.55 13.05
N PRO A 102 14.01 9.69 11.83
CA PRO A 102 14.00 8.64 10.82
C PRO A 102 15.05 7.57 11.14
N GLN A 103 14.96 6.98 12.33
CA GLN A 103 15.89 6.03 12.89
C GLN A 103 15.12 4.79 13.37
N ALA A 104 15.59 3.59 13.03
CA ALA A 104 14.90 2.34 13.38
C ALA A 104 14.71 2.10 14.90
N ARG A 105 15.44 2.83 15.75
CA ARG A 105 15.28 2.79 17.22
C ARG A 105 14.16 3.69 17.74
N ASP A 106 13.67 4.61 16.93
CA ASP A 106 12.55 5.47 17.27
C ASP A 106 11.26 4.66 17.10
N LYS A 107 10.47 4.56 18.17
CA LYS A 107 9.30 3.68 18.22
C LYS A 107 8.23 4.13 17.22
N ASP A 108 7.94 5.42 17.15
CA ASP A 108 6.84 5.92 16.32
C ASP A 108 7.20 5.87 14.83
N PHE A 109 8.48 6.06 14.49
CA PHE A 109 9.00 5.82 13.15
C PHE A 109 8.90 4.34 12.78
N LYS A 110 9.35 3.46 13.67
CA LYS A 110 9.33 2.01 13.47
C LYS A 110 7.89 1.51 13.27
N ASP A 111 6.95 1.94 14.10
CA ASP A 111 5.55 1.53 14.01
C ASP A 111 4.93 1.95 12.67
N GLN A 112 5.24 3.15 12.16
CA GLN A 112 4.81 3.59 10.83
C GLN A 112 5.36 2.67 9.73
N VAL A 113 6.68 2.44 9.73
CA VAL A 113 7.35 1.62 8.70
C VAL A 113 6.87 0.16 8.76
N GLU A 114 6.68 -0.39 9.95
CA GLU A 114 6.15 -1.75 10.11
C GLU A 114 4.69 -1.86 9.67
N TRP A 115 3.87 -0.84 9.90
CA TRP A 115 2.51 -0.76 9.37
C TRP A 115 2.51 -0.76 7.84
N GLU A 116 3.34 0.07 7.20
CA GLU A 116 3.47 0.18 5.74
C GLU A 116 3.94 -1.15 5.14
N LEU A 117 5.00 -1.74 5.67
CA LEU A 117 5.52 -3.03 5.20
C LEU A 117 4.49 -4.16 5.36
N SER A 118 3.81 -4.22 6.50
CA SER A 118 2.79 -5.25 6.76
C SER A 118 1.60 -5.09 5.81
N ALA A 119 1.15 -3.85 5.56
CA ALA A 119 0.06 -3.59 4.63
C ALA A 119 0.45 -3.87 3.19
N LEU A 120 1.63 -3.44 2.75
CA LEU A 120 2.19 -3.80 1.45
C LEU A 120 2.26 -5.32 1.25
N GLU A 121 2.59 -6.10 2.28
CA GLU A 121 2.56 -7.56 2.21
C GLU A 121 1.13 -8.12 2.02
N GLN A 122 0.16 -7.61 2.77
CA GLN A 122 -1.19 -8.15 2.82
C GLN A 122 -2.12 -7.68 1.70
N VAL A 123 -1.89 -6.53 1.07
CA VAL A 123 -2.85 -6.04 0.06
C VAL A 123 -2.85 -6.82 -1.26
N ASP A 124 -3.99 -6.80 -1.94
CA ASP A 124 -4.20 -7.43 -3.26
C ASP A 124 -3.70 -6.56 -4.41
N VAL A 125 -3.73 -5.24 -4.24
CA VAL A 125 -3.26 -4.24 -5.21
C VAL A 125 -2.47 -3.15 -4.49
N ILE A 126 -1.35 -2.74 -5.08
CA ILE A 126 -0.56 -1.58 -4.66
C ILE A 126 -0.61 -0.56 -5.79
N CYS A 127 -1.20 0.60 -5.54
CA CYS A 127 -1.14 1.70 -6.50
C CYS A 127 -0.04 2.68 -6.09
N PHE A 128 0.85 3.01 -7.03
CA PHE A 128 1.85 4.03 -6.86
C PHE A 128 1.43 5.30 -7.58
N PHE A 129 1.48 6.44 -6.90
CA PHE A 129 1.38 7.75 -7.52
C PHE A 129 2.63 8.58 -7.19
N PHE A 130 3.34 9.00 -8.23
CA PHE A 130 4.50 9.88 -8.12
C PHE A 130 4.12 11.31 -8.49
N ASP A 131 3.96 12.16 -7.47
CA ASP A 131 3.77 13.59 -7.63
C ASP A 131 5.03 14.21 -8.24
N VAL A 132 4.87 14.88 -9.39
CA VAL A 132 5.98 15.44 -10.18
C VAL A 132 6.74 16.54 -9.43
N THR A 133 6.17 17.09 -8.36
CA THR A 133 6.80 18.11 -7.50
C THR A 133 7.65 17.53 -6.37
N THR A 134 7.66 16.20 -6.21
CA THR A 134 8.28 15.50 -5.07
C THR A 134 9.47 14.62 -5.49
N LYS A 135 10.19 14.07 -4.51
CA LYS A 135 11.31 13.12 -4.71
C LYS A 135 10.95 11.67 -4.42
N SER A 136 10.07 11.39 -3.47
CA SER A 136 9.52 10.06 -3.15
C SER A 136 10.54 8.89 -3.09
N PRO A 137 11.67 9.02 -2.37
CA PRO A 137 12.73 7.99 -2.37
C PRO A 137 12.30 6.66 -1.75
N VAL A 138 11.49 6.67 -0.69
CA VAL A 138 10.96 5.45 -0.07
C VAL A 138 10.02 4.73 -1.02
N SER A 139 9.18 5.46 -1.76
CA SER A 139 8.29 4.86 -2.75
C SER A 139 9.03 4.23 -3.92
N LEU A 140 10.20 4.76 -4.31
CA LEU A 140 11.08 4.09 -5.29
C LEU A 140 11.64 2.77 -4.75
N LEU A 141 11.99 2.71 -3.46
CA LEU A 141 12.41 1.47 -2.79
C LEU A 141 11.27 0.45 -2.75
N GLU A 142 10.07 0.88 -2.39
CA GLU A 142 8.87 0.03 -2.34
C GLU A 142 8.49 -0.49 -3.73
N LEU A 143 8.54 0.35 -4.77
CA LEU A 143 8.31 -0.09 -6.14
C LEU A 143 9.30 -1.19 -6.52
N GLY A 144 10.59 -1.02 -6.21
CA GLY A 144 11.61 -2.04 -6.44
C GLY A 144 11.33 -3.33 -5.66
N LEU A 145 10.87 -3.22 -4.41
CA LEU A 145 10.52 -4.37 -3.56
C LEU A 145 9.34 -5.18 -4.14
N TRP A 146 8.37 -4.51 -4.75
CA TRP A 146 7.12 -5.13 -5.21
C TRP A 146 7.01 -5.29 -6.73
N ALA A 147 8.02 -4.90 -7.52
CA ALA A 147 7.97 -4.90 -8.98
C ALA A 147 7.55 -6.27 -9.58
N GLY A 148 8.10 -7.37 -9.06
CA GLY A 148 7.81 -8.72 -9.55
C GLY A 148 6.59 -9.41 -8.91
N SER A 149 5.77 -8.68 -8.14
CA SER A 149 4.67 -9.29 -7.37
C SER A 149 3.38 -9.50 -8.17
N GLY A 150 3.24 -8.87 -9.33
CA GLY A 150 2.03 -8.91 -10.14
C GLY A 150 0.82 -8.24 -9.49
N LYS A 151 1.00 -7.38 -8.48
CA LYS A 151 -0.07 -6.60 -7.83
C LYS A 151 0.12 -5.10 -7.90
N VAL A 152 1.11 -4.62 -8.66
CA VAL A 152 1.48 -3.20 -8.72
C VAL A 152 0.81 -2.54 -9.91
N VAL A 153 0.32 -1.32 -9.72
CA VAL A 153 -0.08 -0.37 -10.78
C VAL A 153 0.62 0.96 -10.50
N VAL A 154 1.21 1.59 -11.51
CA VAL A 154 2.00 2.82 -11.34
C VAL A 154 1.45 3.98 -12.16
N CYS A 155 1.28 5.13 -11.53
CA CYS A 155 1.10 6.43 -12.16
C CYS A 155 2.34 7.29 -11.97
N CYS A 156 2.95 7.70 -13.08
CA CYS A 156 4.11 8.56 -13.07
C CYS A 156 3.99 9.55 -14.24
N GLY A 157 3.56 10.77 -13.92
CA GLY A 157 3.34 11.82 -14.91
C GLY A 157 4.63 12.33 -15.55
N GLU A 158 4.46 12.99 -16.69
CA GLU A 158 5.57 13.70 -17.33
C GLU A 158 6.13 14.77 -16.37
N GLY A 159 7.45 14.80 -16.23
CA GLY A 159 8.14 15.75 -15.35
C GLY A 159 8.56 15.19 -13.99
N TYR A 160 8.15 13.98 -13.60
CA TYR A 160 8.74 13.34 -12.43
C TYR A 160 10.23 13.10 -12.64
N TRP A 161 11.06 13.53 -11.68
CA TRP A 161 12.53 13.61 -11.86
C TRP A 161 13.23 12.26 -12.10
N LYS A 162 12.60 11.14 -11.72
CA LYS A 162 13.05 9.77 -12.02
C LYS A 162 12.09 9.02 -12.96
N GLY A 163 11.25 9.73 -13.71
CA GLY A 163 10.23 9.16 -14.59
C GLY A 163 10.77 8.05 -15.51
N GLY A 164 11.88 8.30 -16.21
CA GLY A 164 12.48 7.28 -17.08
C GLY A 164 12.96 6.02 -16.36
N ASN A 165 13.39 6.11 -15.08
CA ASN A 165 13.78 4.92 -14.30
C ASN A 165 12.53 4.12 -13.91
N VAL A 166 11.47 4.83 -13.49
CA VAL A 166 10.19 4.21 -13.14
C VAL A 166 9.59 3.50 -14.36
N GLU A 167 9.53 4.18 -15.51
CA GLU A 167 8.96 3.65 -16.75
C GLU A 167 9.71 2.42 -17.26
N LEU A 168 11.04 2.49 -17.39
CA LEU A 168 11.84 1.32 -17.81
C LEU A 168 11.78 0.16 -16.82
N THR A 169 11.61 0.44 -15.52
CA THR A 169 11.39 -0.63 -14.52
C THR A 169 10.02 -1.26 -14.72
N CYS A 170 8.98 -0.46 -14.94
CA CYS A 170 7.63 -0.97 -15.16
C CYS A 170 7.57 -1.83 -16.43
N ASP A 171 8.16 -1.36 -17.53
CA ASP A 171 8.28 -2.12 -18.78
C ASP A 171 9.00 -3.46 -18.57
N ARG A 172 10.14 -3.45 -17.85
CA ARG A 172 10.93 -4.67 -17.58
C ARG A 172 10.18 -5.74 -16.78
N TYR A 173 9.25 -5.35 -15.91
CA TYR A 173 8.53 -6.24 -15.01
C TYR A 173 7.04 -6.39 -15.38
N ASP A 174 6.65 -5.96 -16.59
CA ASP A 174 5.26 -6.01 -17.08
C ASP A 174 4.25 -5.34 -16.13
N ILE A 175 4.65 -4.23 -15.50
CA ILE A 175 3.81 -3.48 -14.55
C ILE A 175 2.93 -2.50 -15.32
N PRO A 176 1.59 -2.52 -15.12
CA PRO A 176 0.70 -1.49 -15.65
C PRO A 176 1.14 -0.09 -15.25
N PHE A 177 1.38 0.75 -16.26
CA PHE A 177 1.96 2.07 -16.10
C PHE A 177 1.13 3.11 -16.85
N VAL A 178 0.74 4.18 -16.16
CA VAL A 178 -0.06 5.27 -16.70
C VAL A 178 0.58 6.62 -16.39
N LYS A 179 0.18 7.67 -17.13
CA LYS A 179 0.78 9.01 -17.02
C LYS A 179 -0.07 9.99 -16.23
N SER A 180 -1.31 9.64 -15.89
CA SER A 180 -2.23 10.53 -15.19
C SER A 180 -3.03 9.85 -14.09
N PHE A 181 -3.45 10.62 -13.08
CA PHE A 181 -4.31 10.11 -12.01
C PHE A 181 -5.67 9.62 -12.54
N ALA A 182 -6.22 10.29 -13.56
CA ALA A 182 -7.46 9.90 -14.22
C ALA A 182 -7.39 8.48 -14.84
N GLU A 183 -6.23 8.07 -15.32
CA GLU A 183 -5.98 6.71 -15.83
C GLU A 183 -5.64 5.71 -14.71
N LEU A 184 -5.12 6.19 -13.58
CA LEU A 184 -4.73 5.33 -12.46
C LEU A 184 -5.93 4.63 -11.84
N VAL A 185 -7.03 5.35 -11.61
CA VAL A 185 -8.25 4.80 -10.99
C VAL A 185 -8.78 3.58 -11.78
N PRO A 186 -9.10 3.66 -13.08
CA PRO A 186 -9.57 2.51 -13.83
C PRO A 186 -8.51 1.40 -13.96
N ALA A 187 -7.22 1.72 -13.95
CA ALA A 187 -6.17 0.70 -13.95
C ALA A 187 -6.12 -0.10 -12.63
N VAL A 188 -6.37 0.54 -11.50
CA VAL A 188 -6.50 -0.12 -10.18
C VAL A 188 -7.76 -1.01 -10.15
N GLU A 189 -8.89 -0.50 -10.62
CA GLU A 189 -10.13 -1.28 -10.72
C GLU A 189 -9.97 -2.50 -11.63
N LYS A 190 -9.32 -2.32 -12.79
CA LYS A 190 -8.99 -3.44 -13.68
C LYS A 190 -8.13 -4.48 -12.96
N MET A 191 -7.09 -4.06 -12.23
CA MET A 191 -6.25 -4.98 -11.46
C MET A 191 -7.08 -5.75 -10.42
N LEU A 192 -8.02 -5.11 -9.73
CA LEU A 192 -8.92 -5.80 -8.79
C LEU A 192 -9.78 -6.87 -9.50
N VAL A 193 -10.29 -6.57 -10.70
CA VAL A 193 -11.02 -7.54 -11.53
C VAL A 193 -10.11 -8.68 -11.99
N ASP A 194 -8.88 -8.39 -12.41
CA ASP A 194 -7.88 -9.41 -12.78
C ASP A 194 -7.52 -10.31 -11.59
N LYS A 195 -7.62 -9.81 -10.35
CA LYS A 195 -7.51 -10.59 -9.10
C LYS A 195 -8.77 -11.39 -8.74
N GLY A 196 -9.81 -11.33 -9.58
CA GLY A 196 -11.05 -12.10 -9.43
C GLY A 196 -12.16 -11.37 -8.69
N MET A 197 -12.10 -10.03 -8.57
CA MET A 197 -13.21 -9.26 -8.04
C MET A 197 -14.38 -9.28 -9.03
N VAL A 198 -15.53 -9.76 -8.57
CA VAL A 198 -16.77 -9.77 -9.33
C VAL A 198 -17.85 -9.16 -8.47
N LEU A 199 -18.55 -8.15 -8.99
CA LEU A 199 -19.63 -7.46 -8.31
C LEU A 199 -20.98 -7.87 -8.91
N ASP A 200 -22.01 -7.91 -8.08
CA ASP A 200 -23.38 -8.11 -8.53
C ASP A 200 -24.01 -6.79 -9.04
N ALA A 201 -25.28 -6.84 -9.45
CA ALA A 201 -25.99 -5.66 -9.97
C ALA A 201 -26.19 -4.53 -8.94
N LYS A 202 -25.92 -4.79 -7.65
CA LYS A 202 -26.01 -3.82 -6.55
C LYS A 202 -24.65 -3.27 -6.13
N GLY A 203 -23.56 -3.76 -6.74
CA GLY A 203 -22.19 -3.42 -6.35
C GLY A 203 -21.64 -4.24 -5.18
N ASP A 204 -22.38 -5.25 -4.71
CA ASP A 204 -21.93 -6.16 -3.66
C ASP A 204 -20.98 -7.21 -4.24
N LEU A 205 -20.02 -7.68 -3.43
CA LEU A 205 -19.08 -8.72 -3.86
C LEU A 205 -19.80 -10.06 -4.04
N VAL A 206 -19.56 -10.74 -5.17
CA VAL A 206 -20.04 -12.11 -5.38
C VAL A 206 -19.21 -13.08 -4.53
N GLY A 207 -19.84 -13.63 -3.49
CA GLY A 207 -19.24 -14.57 -2.53
C GLY A 207 -18.79 -13.91 -1.23
N GLU A 208 -18.01 -14.64 -0.42
CA GLU A 208 -17.56 -14.14 0.88
C GLU A 208 -16.52 -13.01 0.74
N ASN A 209 -16.68 -11.96 1.55
CA ASN A 209 -15.74 -10.84 1.63
C ASN A 209 -14.77 -10.99 2.82
N VAL A 210 -14.05 -12.13 2.84
CA VAL A 210 -13.14 -12.53 3.91
C VAL A 210 -11.70 -12.49 3.42
N HIS A 211 -10.82 -11.88 4.21
CA HIS A 211 -9.39 -11.84 3.94
C HIS A 211 -8.73 -13.20 4.14
N VAL A 212 -7.72 -13.50 3.33
CA VAL A 212 -6.83 -14.64 3.50
C VAL A 212 -5.42 -14.10 3.69
N ASP A 213 -4.84 -14.37 4.86
CA ASP A 213 -3.50 -13.88 5.20
C ASP A 213 -2.46 -14.32 4.18
N LYS A 214 -1.76 -13.33 3.62
CA LYS A 214 -0.70 -13.54 2.64
C LYS A 214 0.60 -13.80 3.39
N LYS A 215 1.25 -14.93 3.10
CA LYS A 215 2.56 -15.24 3.70
C LYS A 215 3.61 -14.25 3.21
N LYS A 216 4.50 -13.85 4.12
CA LYS A 216 5.64 -13.01 3.79
C LYS A 216 6.47 -13.59 2.63
N PRO A 217 6.90 -12.78 1.65
CA PRO A 217 7.77 -13.24 0.58
C PRO A 217 9.05 -13.88 1.10
N LYS A 218 9.40 -15.05 0.55
CA LYS A 218 10.64 -15.77 0.87
C LYS A 218 11.67 -15.59 -0.23
N LYS A 219 12.95 -15.67 0.14
CA LYS A 219 14.05 -15.67 -0.85
C LYS A 219 13.95 -16.92 -1.73
N LYS A 220 14.36 -16.82 -3.00
CA LYS A 220 14.40 -17.96 -3.94
C LYS A 220 15.15 -19.17 -3.37
N ALA A 221 16.34 -18.95 -2.79
CA ALA A 221 17.12 -20.03 -2.17
C ALA A 221 16.37 -20.76 -1.04
N GLN A 222 15.54 -20.03 -0.28
CA GLN A 222 14.71 -20.64 0.76
C GLN A 222 13.60 -21.50 0.13
N LEU A 223 12.95 -21.02 -0.92
CA LEU A 223 11.93 -21.77 -1.66
C LEU A 223 12.51 -23.02 -2.32
N GLU A 224 13.72 -22.92 -2.89
CA GLU A 224 14.44 -24.05 -3.50
C GLU A 224 14.80 -25.11 -2.45
N ALA A 225 15.32 -24.69 -1.28
CA ALA A 225 15.59 -25.61 -0.18
C ALA A 225 14.32 -26.30 0.35
N GLU A 226 13.21 -25.57 0.48
CA GLU A 226 11.91 -26.14 0.87
C GLU A 226 11.41 -27.15 -0.18
N LYS A 227 11.56 -26.83 -1.47
CA LYS A 227 11.18 -27.72 -2.57
C LYS A 227 12.01 -29.00 -2.57
N GLU A 228 13.33 -28.92 -2.43
CA GLU A 228 14.20 -30.10 -2.34
C GLU A 228 13.85 -30.98 -1.15
N HIS A 229 13.58 -30.36 0.00
CA HIS A 229 13.17 -31.09 1.20
C HIS A 229 11.85 -31.84 1.00
N LEU A 230 10.84 -31.17 0.44
CA LEU A 230 9.56 -31.79 0.11
C LEU A 230 9.71 -32.93 -0.91
N GLN A 231 10.57 -32.77 -1.92
CA GLN A 231 10.82 -33.83 -2.90
C GLN A 231 11.38 -35.09 -2.23
N ARG A 232 12.35 -34.96 -1.32
CA ARG A 232 12.89 -36.11 -0.57
C ARG A 232 11.83 -36.82 0.27
N GLN A 233 10.91 -36.07 0.88
CA GLN A 233 9.80 -36.67 1.64
C GLN A 233 8.85 -37.44 0.71
N ILE A 234 8.54 -36.89 -0.46
CA ILE A 234 7.70 -37.56 -1.46
C ILE A 234 8.37 -38.87 -1.92
N ASP A 235 9.65 -38.84 -2.23
CA ASP A 235 10.39 -40.03 -2.70
C ASP A 235 10.40 -41.12 -1.61
N ALA A 236 10.65 -40.75 -0.35
CA ALA A 236 10.61 -41.69 0.78
C ALA A 236 9.21 -42.30 1.01
N LEU A 237 8.15 -41.50 0.89
CA LEU A 237 6.78 -41.99 1.01
C LEU A 237 6.39 -42.92 -0.15
N GLN A 238 6.89 -42.66 -1.36
CA GLN A 238 6.67 -43.53 -2.52
C GLN A 238 7.36 -44.88 -2.35
N GLU A 239 8.56 -44.91 -1.78
CA GLU A 239 9.29 -46.14 -1.45
C GLU A 239 8.52 -46.96 -0.40
N GLN A 240 8.09 -46.35 0.70
CA GLN A 240 7.27 -47.01 1.73
C GLN A 240 5.94 -47.55 1.17
N LEU A 241 5.30 -46.79 0.26
CA LEU A 241 4.08 -47.24 -0.39
C LEU A 241 4.32 -48.42 -1.35
N ALA A 242 5.47 -48.47 -2.01
CA ALA A 242 5.84 -49.59 -2.86
C ALA A 242 6.08 -50.85 -2.02
N GLU A 243 6.81 -50.73 -0.91
CA GLU A 243 7.06 -51.84 0.03
C GLU A 243 5.77 -52.42 0.62
N SER A 244 4.84 -51.55 1.05
CA SER A 244 3.56 -51.97 1.63
C SER A 244 2.58 -52.62 0.63
N LYS A 245 2.75 -52.42 -0.68
CA LYS A 245 1.95 -53.10 -1.73
C LYS A 245 2.48 -54.48 -2.09
N VAL A 246 3.72 -54.80 -1.72
CA VAL A 246 4.37 -56.09 -1.96
C VAL A 246 4.14 -57.05 -0.78
N THR A 247 3.55 -56.57 0.32
CA THR A 247 3.19 -57.35 1.51
C THR A 247 1.70 -57.70 1.50
#